data_AF-A0A536L3S6-F1
#
_entry.id   AF-A0A536L3S6-F1
#
_cell.length_a   1.000
_cell.length_b   1.000
_cell.length_c   1.000
_cell.angle_alpha   90.00
_cell.angle_beta   90.00
_cell.angle_gamma   90.00
#
_symmetry.space_group_name_H-M   'P 1'
#
loop_
_entity.id
_entity.type
_entity.pdbx_description
1 polymer ?
#
loop_
_entity_poly.entity_id
_entity_poly.type
_entity_poly.pdbx_seq_one_letter_code
_entity_poly.pdbx_strand_id
1 'polypeptide(L)'
;MSADEPQGYDYGAVTKSPVSWDDFEDLKRVLGFSDRDQQLLLRAGEMIGPRLEELLGHWLEQLGPWVHATFSGPDVERYSSTAGARFGRGMLDGFTRTYDQKWLDYQHEIGLRHSRAKKNRTDEVDSVPVVPFRHLVASIYVLSEIP
;
A
#
# COMPACT_ATOMS: atom_id res chain seq x y z
N MET A 1 5.25 -12.79 -16.58
CA MET A 1 4.92 -14.03 -15.83
C MET A 1 4.01 -13.61 -14.70
N SER A 2 2.85 -14.25 -14.55
CA SER A 2 1.96 -14.03 -13.40
C SER A 2 2.74 -14.47 -12.15
N ALA A 3 3.38 -13.54 -11.46
CA ALA A 3 3.82 -13.84 -10.10
C ALA A 3 2.55 -14.12 -9.31
N ASP A 4 2.49 -15.28 -8.64
CA ASP A 4 1.38 -15.59 -7.74
C ASP A 4 1.22 -14.39 -6.78
N GLU A 5 -0.02 -13.90 -6.64
CA GLU A 5 -0.31 -12.77 -5.78
C GLU A 5 0.20 -13.07 -4.35
N PRO A 6 0.84 -12.11 -3.65
CA PRO A 6 1.35 -12.37 -2.31
C PRO A 6 0.26 -12.88 -1.37
N GLN A 7 0.62 -13.71 -0.38
CA GLN A 7 -0.34 -14.22 0.59
C GLN A 7 -1.14 -13.08 1.24
N GLY A 8 -2.47 -13.20 1.22
CA GLY A 8 -3.37 -12.18 1.74
C GLY A 8 -3.58 -10.97 0.83
N TYR A 9 -3.10 -11.01 -0.41
CA TYR A 9 -3.38 -10.00 -1.44
C TYR A 9 -4.69 -10.32 -2.16
N ASP A 10 -5.79 -9.90 -1.55
CA ASP A 10 -7.19 -10.15 -1.91
C ASP A 10 -7.80 -9.06 -2.82
N TYR A 11 -7.01 -8.44 -3.69
CA TYR A 11 -7.48 -7.37 -4.59
C TYR A 11 -8.70 -7.82 -5.40
N GLY A 12 -9.78 -7.03 -5.35
CA GLY A 12 -11.04 -7.32 -6.02
C GLY A 12 -11.96 -8.32 -5.30
N ALA A 13 -11.56 -8.82 -4.13
CA ALA A 13 -12.33 -9.74 -3.27
C ALA A 13 -12.55 -9.16 -1.85
N VAL A 14 -12.56 -7.83 -1.71
CA VAL A 14 -12.74 -7.13 -0.43
C VAL A 14 -14.07 -6.40 -0.35
N THR A 15 -14.39 -5.89 0.84
CA THR A 15 -15.61 -5.13 1.07
C THR A 15 -15.57 -3.78 0.36
N LYS A 16 -16.74 -3.32 -0.10
CA LYS A 16 -16.87 -2.01 -0.73
C LYS A 16 -16.43 -0.89 0.20
N SER A 17 -15.66 0.06 -0.32
CA SER A 17 -15.25 1.27 0.41
C SER A 17 -16.46 2.10 0.84
N PRO A 18 -16.46 2.69 2.05
CA PRO A 18 -17.45 3.67 2.47
C PRO A 18 -17.24 5.03 1.77
N VAL A 19 -16.06 5.28 1.18
CA VAL A 19 -15.82 6.47 0.35
C VAL A 19 -16.56 6.27 -0.96
N SER A 20 -17.46 7.20 -1.30
CA SER A 20 -18.19 7.14 -2.54
C SER A 20 -17.29 7.46 -3.74
N TRP A 21 -17.73 7.09 -4.94
CA TRP A 21 -17.01 7.45 -6.16
C TRP A 21 -16.94 8.97 -6.35
N ASP A 22 -18.02 9.68 -6.01
CA ASP A 22 -18.07 11.15 -6.09
C ASP A 22 -17.08 11.79 -5.12
N ASP A 23 -17.01 11.31 -3.87
CA ASP A 23 -16.01 11.78 -2.90
C ASP A 23 -14.58 11.51 -3.39
N PHE A 24 -14.34 10.38 -4.05
CA PHE A 24 -13.03 10.05 -4.61
C PHE A 24 -12.64 10.99 -5.77
N GLU A 25 -13.58 11.30 -6.66
CA GLU A 25 -13.36 12.27 -7.74
C GLU A 25 -13.16 13.70 -7.19
N ASP A 26 -13.85 14.06 -6.11
CA ASP A 26 -13.62 15.31 -5.38
C ASP A 26 -12.20 15.37 -4.80
N LEU A 27 -11.70 14.28 -4.20
CA LEU A 27 -10.32 14.18 -3.70
C LEU A 27 -9.29 14.33 -4.82
N LYS A 28 -9.50 13.69 -5.97
CA LYS A 28 -8.63 13.86 -7.15
C LYS A 28 -8.57 15.33 -7.58
N ARG A 29 -9.72 16.02 -7.60
CA ARG A 29 -9.78 17.46 -7.93
C ARG A 29 -9.04 18.34 -6.93
N VAL A 30 -9.14 18.06 -5.63
CA VAL A 30 -8.37 18.78 -4.59
C VAL A 30 -6.86 18.62 -4.80
N LEU A 31 -6.41 17.44 -5.22
CA LEU A 31 -5.00 17.15 -5.51
C LEU A 31 -4.54 17.66 -6.89
N GLY A 32 -5.45 18.18 -7.73
CA GLY A 32 -5.15 18.48 -9.12
C GLY A 32 -4.83 17.25 -9.98
N PHE A 33 -5.19 16.06 -9.49
CA PHE A 33 -4.94 14.79 -10.17
C PHE A 33 -5.89 14.62 -11.36
N SER A 34 -5.32 14.37 -12.52
CA SER A 34 -6.00 14.27 -13.81
C SER A 34 -5.66 12.97 -14.53
N ASP A 35 -6.35 12.72 -15.66
CA ASP A 35 -6.04 11.58 -16.53
C ASP A 35 -4.59 11.62 -17.05
N ARG A 36 -4.01 12.81 -17.17
CA ARG A 36 -2.59 12.96 -17.55
C ARG A 36 -1.67 12.38 -16.48
N ASP A 37 -1.97 12.60 -15.20
CA ASP A 37 -1.17 12.08 -14.09
C ASP A 37 -1.26 10.55 -14.04
N GLN A 38 -2.45 10.00 -14.29
CA GLN A 38 -2.63 8.56 -14.40
C GLN A 38 -1.82 7.97 -15.57
N GLN A 39 -1.78 8.62 -16.73
CA GLN A 39 -0.93 8.18 -17.85
C GLN A 39 0.57 8.25 -17.52
N LEU A 40 1.00 9.26 -16.76
CA LEU A 40 2.39 9.38 -16.31
C LEU A 40 2.74 8.30 -15.28
N LEU A 41 1.83 7.98 -14.36
CA LEU A 41 2.00 6.88 -13.41
C LEU A 41 2.15 5.53 -14.11
N LEU A 42 1.35 5.26 -15.15
CA LEU A 42 1.47 4.03 -15.94
C LEU A 42 2.87 3.91 -16.58
N ARG A 43 3.37 5.00 -17.19
CA ARG A 43 4.73 5.05 -17.77
C ARG A 43 5.82 4.90 -16.70
N ALA A 44 5.64 5.53 -15.53
CA ALA A 44 6.55 5.36 -14.41
C ALA A 44 6.56 3.89 -13.94
N GLY A 45 5.39 3.24 -13.91
CA GLY A 45 5.25 1.82 -13.59
C GLY A 45 6.05 0.90 -14.52
N GLU A 46 6.11 1.21 -15.81
CA GLU A 46 6.95 0.48 -16.78
C GLU A 46 8.45 0.62 -16.47
N MET A 47 8.88 1.78 -15.97
CA MET A 47 10.27 2.03 -15.57
C MET A 47 10.63 1.48 -14.18
N ILE A 48 9.64 1.41 -13.29
CA ILE A 48 9.76 0.95 -11.91
C ILE A 48 9.71 -0.57 -11.84
N GLY A 49 8.86 -1.22 -12.64
CA GLY A 49 8.65 -2.67 -12.61
C GLY A 49 9.96 -3.50 -12.60
N PRO A 50 10.92 -3.25 -13.51
CA PRO A 50 12.21 -3.94 -13.53
C PRO A 50 13.10 -3.68 -12.32
N ARG A 51 12.88 -2.56 -11.60
CA ARG A 51 13.66 -2.10 -10.44
C ARG A 51 12.86 -2.17 -9.13
N LEU A 52 11.72 -2.85 -9.12
CA LEU A 52 10.79 -2.80 -8.00
C LEU A 52 11.44 -3.33 -6.72
N GLU A 53 12.21 -4.42 -6.79
CA GLU A 53 12.91 -4.98 -5.63
C GLU A 53 13.95 -4.01 -5.05
N GLU A 54 14.72 -3.35 -5.91
CA GLU A 54 15.71 -2.33 -5.53
C GLU A 54 15.04 -1.13 -4.83
N LEU A 55 13.99 -0.59 -5.45
CA LEU A 55 13.23 0.55 -4.91
C LEU A 55 12.52 0.20 -3.59
N LEU A 56 12.00 -1.02 -3.47
CA LEU A 56 11.43 -1.51 -2.21
C LEU A 56 12.49 -1.59 -1.10
N GLY A 57 13.69 -2.05 -1.43
CA GLY A 57 14.82 -2.02 -0.49
C GLY A 57 15.10 -0.60 0.01
N HIS A 58 15.15 0.37 -0.90
CA HIS A 58 15.39 1.77 -0.56
C HIS A 58 14.28 2.37 0.33
N TRP A 59 13.01 2.18 -0.04
CA TRP A 59 11.90 2.67 0.77
C TRP A 59 11.90 2.01 2.15
N LEU A 60 12.10 0.69 2.23
CA LEU A 60 12.13 -0.01 3.52
C LEU A 60 13.29 0.43 4.41
N GLU A 61 14.45 0.77 3.84
CA GLU A 61 15.58 1.34 4.59
C GLU A 61 15.22 2.71 5.19
N GLN A 62 14.63 3.61 4.40
CA GLN A 62 14.21 4.94 4.88
C GLN A 62 13.07 4.89 5.90
N LEU A 63 12.11 3.97 5.69
CA LEU A 63 10.97 3.79 6.57
C LEU A 63 11.33 3.01 7.85
N GLY A 64 12.44 2.27 7.83
CA GLY A 64 12.87 1.27 8.81
C GLY A 64 12.66 1.67 10.28
N PRO A 65 13.17 2.83 10.75
CA PRO A 65 13.10 3.16 12.17
C PRO A 65 11.69 3.18 12.77
N TRP A 66 10.69 3.65 12.03
CA TRP A 66 9.31 3.73 12.53
C TRP A 66 8.42 2.61 12.00
N VAL A 67 8.70 2.04 10.82
CA VAL A 67 7.99 0.85 10.34
C VAL A 67 8.30 -0.34 11.24
N HIS A 68 9.54 -0.55 11.66
CA HIS A 68 9.87 -1.62 12.61
C HIS A 68 9.09 -1.50 13.93
N ALA A 69 8.81 -0.27 14.40
CA ALA A 69 7.98 -0.06 15.58
C ALA A 69 6.51 -0.48 15.42
N THR A 70 6.07 -0.79 14.19
CA THR A 70 4.71 -1.28 13.87
C THR A 70 4.61 -2.79 13.73
N PHE A 71 5.74 -3.49 13.84
CA PHE A 71 5.86 -4.95 13.81
C PHE A 71 6.47 -5.43 15.15
N SER A 72 5.84 -6.39 15.80
CA SER A 72 6.33 -6.98 17.05
C SER A 72 5.81 -8.41 17.23
N GLY A 73 6.25 -9.07 18.30
CA GLY A 73 5.74 -10.39 18.68
C GLY A 73 6.58 -11.56 18.15
N PRO A 74 6.17 -12.81 18.45
CA PRO A 74 6.95 -14.01 18.15
C PRO A 74 7.11 -14.28 16.64
N ASP A 75 6.14 -13.85 15.83
CA ASP A 75 6.13 -14.08 14.37
C ASP A 75 6.64 -12.87 13.57
N VAL A 76 7.37 -11.94 14.20
CA VAL A 76 7.70 -10.64 13.59
C VAL A 76 8.42 -10.77 12.24
N GLU A 77 9.34 -11.72 12.09
CA GLU A 77 10.09 -11.93 10.84
C GLU A 77 9.19 -12.40 9.70
N ARG A 78 8.32 -13.40 9.97
CA ARG A 78 7.32 -13.87 9.03
C ARG A 78 6.37 -12.73 8.66
N TYR A 79 5.88 -12.00 9.66
CA TYR A 79 4.92 -10.92 9.46
C TYR A 79 5.48 -9.79 8.60
N SER A 80 6.70 -9.32 8.91
CA SER A 80 7.33 -8.26 8.12
C SER A 80 7.60 -8.70 6.69
N SER A 81 7.95 -9.97 6.48
CA SER A 81 8.18 -10.52 5.15
C SER A 81 6.90 -10.60 4.30
N THR A 82 5.82 -11.18 4.83
CA THR A 82 4.54 -11.29 4.10
C THR A 82 3.89 -9.92 3.88
N ALA A 83 3.98 -9.01 4.86
CA ALA A 83 3.54 -7.63 4.70
C ALA A 83 4.39 -6.87 3.67
N GLY A 84 5.70 -7.07 3.66
CA GLY A 84 6.63 -6.49 2.68
C GLY A 84 6.31 -6.94 1.24
N ALA A 85 6.00 -8.22 1.03
CA ALA A 85 5.58 -8.72 -0.28
C ALA A 85 4.29 -8.05 -0.78
N ARG A 86 3.29 -7.89 0.10
CA ARG A 86 2.05 -7.14 -0.23
C ARG A 86 2.31 -5.65 -0.45
N PHE A 87 3.22 -5.05 0.31
CA PHE A 87 3.64 -3.66 0.11
C PHE A 87 4.24 -3.48 -1.29
N GLY A 88 5.14 -4.37 -1.72
CA GLY A 88 5.71 -4.35 -3.06
C GLY A 88 4.68 -4.46 -4.17
N ARG A 89 3.74 -5.40 -4.06
CA ARG A 89 2.63 -5.52 -5.00
C ARG A 89 1.74 -4.28 -5.02
N GLY A 90 1.41 -3.74 -3.84
CA GLY A 90 0.59 -2.55 -3.69
C GLY A 90 1.24 -1.28 -4.27
N MET A 91 2.56 -1.11 -4.09
CA MET A 91 3.33 -0.04 -4.71
C MET A 91 3.23 -0.12 -6.23
N LEU A 92 3.48 -1.29 -6.82
CA LEU A 92 3.36 -1.49 -8.26
C LEU A 92 1.92 -1.23 -8.77
N ASP A 93 0.92 -1.70 -8.03
CA ASP A 93 -0.49 -1.47 -8.37
C ASP A 93 -0.88 0.01 -8.29
N GLY A 94 -0.25 0.79 -7.41
CA GLY A 94 -0.41 2.26 -7.34
C GLY A 94 0.00 2.97 -8.63
N PHE A 95 0.98 2.44 -9.36
CA PHE A 95 1.40 2.95 -10.67
C PHE A 95 0.61 2.35 -11.83
N THR A 96 0.29 1.06 -11.76
CA THR A 96 -0.09 0.27 -12.94
C THR A 96 -1.59 -0.03 -13.05
N ARG A 97 -2.35 0.04 -11.94
CA ARG A 97 -3.80 -0.22 -11.98
C ARG A 97 -4.57 1.02 -12.42
N THR A 98 -5.67 0.79 -13.12
CA THR A 98 -6.71 1.80 -13.29
C THR A 98 -7.37 2.08 -11.94
N TYR A 99 -7.50 3.35 -11.57
CA TYR A 99 -8.23 3.72 -10.37
C TYR A 99 -9.73 3.59 -10.67
N ASP A 100 -10.30 2.45 -10.30
CA ASP A 100 -11.72 2.12 -10.42
C ASP A 100 -12.30 1.78 -9.03
N GLN A 101 -13.56 1.34 -8.97
CA GLN A 101 -14.17 0.96 -7.69
C GLN A 101 -13.41 -0.17 -6.99
N LYS A 102 -12.85 -1.15 -7.72
CA LYS A 102 -12.07 -2.24 -7.10
C LYS A 102 -10.79 -1.72 -6.47
N TRP A 103 -10.14 -0.75 -7.13
CA TRP A 103 -8.96 -0.09 -6.59
C TRP A 103 -9.32 0.68 -5.31
N LEU A 104 -10.41 1.46 -5.33
CA LEU A 104 -10.89 2.22 -4.18
C LEU A 104 -11.29 1.32 -3.00
N ASP A 105 -11.96 0.20 -3.28
CA ASP A 105 -12.29 -0.83 -2.29
C ASP A 105 -11.01 -1.39 -1.65
N TYR A 106 -9.96 -1.59 -2.45
CA TYR A 106 -8.69 -2.07 -1.94
C TYR A 106 -7.91 -1.03 -1.12
N GLN A 107 -7.98 0.26 -1.48
CA GLN A 107 -7.41 1.33 -0.64
C GLN A 107 -8.07 1.35 0.74
N HIS A 108 -9.39 1.12 0.80
CA HIS A 108 -10.08 1.00 2.07
C HIS A 108 -9.60 -0.21 2.88
N GLU A 109 -9.45 -1.37 2.24
CA GLU A 109 -8.90 -2.57 2.89
C GLU A 109 -7.49 -2.32 3.45
N ILE A 110 -6.61 -1.66 2.70
CA ILE A 110 -5.28 -1.27 3.16
C ILE A 110 -5.40 -0.38 4.42
N GLY A 111 -6.30 0.61 4.41
CA GLY A 111 -6.58 1.44 5.58
C GLY A 111 -7.03 0.64 6.80
N LEU A 112 -7.94 -0.33 6.61
CA LEU A 112 -8.41 -1.22 7.68
C LEU A 112 -7.26 -2.04 8.29
N ARG A 113 -6.32 -2.52 7.46
CA ARG A 113 -5.15 -3.32 7.88
C ARG A 113 -4.11 -2.52 8.67
N HIS A 114 -4.11 -1.19 8.54
CA HIS A 114 -3.33 -0.29 9.39
C HIS A 114 -4.07 0.11 10.67
N SER A 115 -5.40 -0.04 10.70
CA SER A 115 -6.26 0.27 11.85
C SER A 115 -6.46 -0.91 12.81
N ARG A 116 -7.03 -0.66 14.00
CA ARG A 116 -7.42 -1.72 14.95
C ARG A 116 -8.43 -2.73 14.39
N ALA A 117 -9.17 -2.36 13.34
CA ALA A 117 -10.22 -3.22 12.79
C ALA A 117 -9.64 -4.50 12.17
N LYS A 118 -8.55 -4.39 11.40
CA LYS A 118 -7.96 -5.53 10.68
C LYS A 118 -6.45 -5.68 10.83
N LYS A 119 -5.75 -4.80 11.55
CA LYS A 119 -4.32 -5.01 11.82
C LYS A 119 -4.10 -6.38 12.46
N ASN A 120 -3.05 -7.06 12.00
CA ASN A 120 -2.64 -8.41 12.39
C ASN A 120 -3.55 -9.57 11.92
N ARG A 121 -4.73 -9.30 11.34
CA ARG A 121 -5.70 -10.35 10.97
C ARG A 121 -5.30 -11.11 9.71
N THR A 122 -4.79 -10.42 8.69
CA THR A 122 -4.41 -11.01 7.41
C THR A 122 -3.34 -12.11 7.57
N ASP A 123 -2.41 -11.94 8.51
CA ASP A 123 -1.30 -12.87 8.74
C ASP A 123 -1.48 -13.72 10.00
N GLU A 124 -2.58 -13.54 10.74
CA GLU A 124 -2.88 -14.21 12.01
C GLU A 124 -1.75 -14.11 13.04
N VAL A 125 -1.31 -12.88 13.31
CA VAL A 125 -0.16 -12.60 14.21
C VAL A 125 -0.57 -11.86 15.48
N ASP A 126 0.25 -11.95 16.52
CA ASP A 126 0.17 -11.07 17.68
C ASP A 126 1.25 -9.99 17.59
N SER A 127 0.83 -8.75 17.38
CA SER A 127 1.69 -7.59 17.16
C SER A 127 0.96 -6.33 17.61
N VAL A 128 1.60 -5.15 17.57
CA VAL A 128 0.98 -3.89 18.01
C VAL A 128 -0.39 -3.69 17.35
N PRO A 129 -1.40 -3.14 18.06
CA PRO A 129 -2.80 -3.21 17.60
C PRO A 129 -3.16 -2.18 16.52
N VAL A 130 -2.33 -1.18 16.27
CA VAL A 130 -2.59 -0.12 15.27
C VAL A 130 -1.29 0.47 14.75
N VAL A 131 -1.27 0.90 13.49
CA VAL A 131 -0.25 1.81 12.97
C VAL A 131 -0.70 3.25 13.25
N PRO A 132 0.05 4.03 14.05
CA PRO A 132 -0.36 5.40 14.36
C PRO A 132 -0.52 6.25 13.09
N PHE A 133 -1.65 6.92 12.94
CA PHE A 133 -1.97 7.72 11.73
C PHE A 133 -0.90 8.78 11.40
N ARG A 134 -0.28 9.38 12.42
CA ARG A 134 0.85 10.32 12.25
C ARG A 134 2.02 9.72 11.44
N HIS A 135 2.27 8.41 11.53
CA HIS A 135 3.32 7.76 10.76
C HIS A 135 2.89 7.51 9.31
N LEU A 136 1.59 7.24 9.06
CA LEU A 136 1.04 7.13 7.71
C LEU A 136 1.10 8.48 6.97
N VAL A 137 0.85 9.59 7.66
CA VAL A 137 1.00 10.93 7.06
C VAL A 137 2.47 11.23 6.77
N ALA A 138 3.37 10.91 7.70
CA ALA A 138 4.81 11.11 7.50
C ALA A 138 5.36 10.27 6.34
N SER A 139 4.81 9.08 6.08
CA SER A 139 5.28 8.20 5.00
C SER A 139 5.01 8.76 3.61
N ILE A 140 4.06 9.68 3.45
CA ILE A 140 3.80 10.34 2.16
C ILE A 140 5.07 11.00 1.62
N TYR A 141 5.82 11.70 2.49
CA TYR A 141 7.07 12.36 2.12
C TYR A 141 8.15 11.36 1.72
N VAL A 142 8.31 10.27 2.49
CA VAL A 142 9.34 9.25 2.21
C VAL A 142 9.04 8.49 0.92
N LEU A 143 7.78 8.17 0.66
CA LEU A 143 7.37 7.39 -0.52
C LEU A 143 7.36 8.22 -1.81
N SER A 144 7.24 9.55 -1.72
CA SER A 144 7.34 10.42 -2.90
C SER A 144 8.76 10.55 -3.45
N GLU A 145 9.78 10.21 -2.66
CA GLU A 145 11.16 10.17 -3.11
C GLU A 145 11.40 8.87 -3.88
N ILE A 146 11.58 8.99 -5.20
CA ILE A 146 12.04 7.90 -6.05
C ILE A 146 13.52 8.17 -6.34
N PRO A 147 14.45 7.34 -5.84
CA PRO A 147 15.88 7.50 -6.11
C PRO A 147 16.24 7.27 -7.59
#